data_AF-A0A7W0MJZ0-F1
#
_entry.id   AF-A0A7W0MJZ0-F1
#
_cell.length_a   1.000
_cell.length_b   1.000
_cell.length_c   1.000
_cell.angle_alpha   90.00
_cell.angle_beta   90.00
_cell.angle_gamma   90.00
#
_symmetry.space_group_name_H-M   'P 1'
#
loop_
_entity.id
_entity.type
_entity.pdbx_description
1 polymer ?
#
loop_
_entity_poly.entity_id
_entity_poly.type
_entity_poly.pdbx_seq_one_letter_code
_entity_poly.pdbx_strand_id
1 'polypeptide(L)' 'MIESTQHATTGVTTPADIRTQFPALDRRHAGHQVAYFDGPGGTQVPRRVVDAMAGYLFHHNAN' A
#
# COMPACT_ATOMS: atom_id res chain seq x y z
N MET A 1 26.33 -0.36 34.00
CA MET A 1 25.62 -0.77 32.76
C MET A 1 24.49 0.21 32.56
N ILE A 2 24.56 1.02 31.51
CA ILE A 2 23.45 1.87 31.06
C ILE A 2 23.12 1.39 29.66
N GLU A 3 22.04 0.61 29.52
CA GLU A 3 21.51 0.21 28.22
C GLU A 3 21.00 1.47 27.51
N SER A 4 21.68 1.84 26.44
CA SER A 4 21.26 2.93 25.58
C SER A 4 20.15 2.44 24.67
N THR A 5 18.90 2.80 24.99
CA THR A 5 17.75 2.62 24.10
C THR A 5 18.00 3.38 22.79
N GLN A 6 18.22 2.65 21.70
CA GLN A 6 18.22 3.21 20.35
C GLN A 6 16.79 3.57 19.96
N HIS A 7 16.47 4.87 19.98
CA HIS A 7 15.27 5.37 19.33
C HIS A 7 15.45 5.32 17.81
N ALA A 8 14.67 4.48 17.14
CA ALA A 8 14.62 4.41 15.69
C ALA A 8 14.23 5.78 15.13
N THR A 9 15.13 6.39 14.35
CA THR A 9 14.85 7.62 13.61
C THR A 9 13.86 7.30 12.49
N THR A 10 12.60 7.69 12.63
CA THR A 10 11.60 7.50 11.57
C THR A 10 11.94 8.41 10.39
N GLY A 11 12.63 7.86 9.39
CA GLY A 11 12.88 8.55 8.13
C GLY A 11 11.59 8.79 7.35
N VAL A 12 11.45 9.97 6.75
CA VAL A 12 10.35 10.25 5.82
C VAL A 12 10.54 9.41 4.56
N THR A 13 9.55 8.59 4.23
CA THR A 13 9.53 7.77 3.01
C THR A 13 9.15 8.63 1.79
N THR A 14 9.75 8.39 0.63
CA THR A 14 9.44 9.18 -0.56
C THR A 14 8.08 8.78 -1.16
N PRO A 15 7.38 9.67 -1.89
CA PRO A 15 6.16 9.30 -2.60
C PRO A 15 6.38 8.18 -3.62
N ALA A 16 7.56 8.09 -4.24
CA ALA A 16 7.89 7.01 -5.17
C ALA A 16 7.87 5.65 -4.45
N ASP A 17 8.50 5.56 -3.28
CA ASP A 17 8.52 4.35 -2.46
C ASP A 17 7.11 3.97 -1.99
N ILE A 18 6.30 4.94 -1.57
CA ILE A 18 4.90 4.70 -1.16
C ILE A 18 4.08 4.13 -2.32
N ARG A 19 4.24 4.68 -3.53
CA ARG A 19 3.49 4.25 -4.72
C ARG A 19 3.73 2.79 -5.10
N THR A 20 4.90 2.23 -4.78
CA THR A 20 5.18 0.80 -5.00
C THR A 20 4.24 -0.15 -4.24
N GLN A 21 3.57 0.34 -3.20
CA GLN A 21 2.62 -0.45 -2.41
C GLN A 21 1.24 -0.58 -3.08
N PHE A 22 0.95 0.20 -4.13
CA PHE A 22 -0.37 0.29 -4.77
C PHE A 22 -0.31 -0.27 -6.20
N PRO A 23 -0.66 -1.56 -6.41
CA PRO A 23 -0.53 -2.22 -7.72
C PRO A 23 -1.33 -1.53 -8.85
N ALA A 24 -2.40 -0.82 -8.51
CA ALA A 24 -3.19 -0.08 -9.48
C ALA A 24 -2.38 1.00 -10.23
N LEU A 25 -1.31 1.52 -9.63
CA LEU A 25 -0.43 2.53 -10.24
C LEU A 25 0.55 1.95 -11.26
N ASP A 26 0.68 0.61 -11.33
CA ASP A 26 1.47 -0.07 -12.37
C ASP A 26 0.72 -0.16 -13.71
N ARG A 27 -0.59 0.13 -13.70
CA ARG A 27 -1.42 0.07 -14.90
C ARG A 27 -0.97 1.09 -15.93
N ARG A 28 -1.07 0.70 -17.20
CA ARG A 28 -0.93 1.61 -18.35
C ARG A 28 -2.28 1.84 -19.03
N HIS A 29 -2.54 3.09 -19.40
CA HIS A 29 -3.70 3.49 -20.18
C HIS A 29 -3.22 4.28 -21.41
N ALA A 30 -3.65 3.87 -22.61
CA ALA A 30 -3.18 4.43 -23.88
C ALA A 30 -1.63 4.49 -23.97
N GLY A 31 -0.94 3.50 -23.41
CA GLY A 31 0.53 3.45 -23.39
C GLY A 31 1.20 4.28 -22.30
N HIS A 32 0.48 5.10 -21.53
CA HIS A 32 1.02 5.93 -20.46
C HIS A 32 0.73 5.35 -19.08
N GLN A 33 1.58 5.64 -18.09
CA GLN A 33 1.28 5.29 -16.70
C GLN A 33 0.05 6.09 -16.23
N VAL A 34 -0.84 5.42 -15.50
CA VAL A 34 -2.07 6.04 -15.01
C VAL A 34 -1.78 7.08 -13.92
N ALA A 35 -2.61 8.13 -13.89
CA ALA A 35 -2.69 9.07 -12.78
C ALA A 35 -4.16 9.19 -12.36
N TYR A 36 -4.47 8.76 -11.14
CA TYR A 36 -5.83 8.78 -10.60
C TYR A 36 -6.07 10.07 -9.81
N PHE A 37 -6.92 10.94 -10.34
CA PHE A 37 -7.38 12.18 -9.68
C PHE A 37 -8.85 12.09 -9.26
N ASP A 38 -9.27 10.90 -8.84
CA ASP A 38 -10.65 10.57 -8.47
C ASP A 38 -10.70 9.92 -7.09
N GLY A 39 -10.12 10.60 -6.09
CA GLY A 39 -10.20 10.15 -4.70
C GLY A 39 -11.65 9.94 -4.20
N PRO A 40 -12.62 10.83 -4.54
CA PRO A 40 -14.01 10.66 -4.12
C PRO A 40 -14.73 9.45 -4.73
N GLY A 41 -14.40 9.03 -5.97
CA GLY A 41 -14.94 7.83 -6.60
C GLY A 41 -14.39 6.52 -6.04
N GLY A 42 -13.31 6.60 -5.26
CA GLY A 42 -12.71 5.48 -4.54
C GLY A 42 -11.19 5.62 -4.40
N THR A 43 -10.64 5.11 -3.31
CA THR A 43 -9.20 5.10 -3.09
C THR A 43 -8.55 3.86 -3.71
N GLN A 44 -7.29 4.00 -4.12
CA GLN A 44 -6.48 2.86 -4.51
C GLN A 44 -6.12 2.05 -3.26
N VAL A 45 -6.09 0.72 -3.39
CA VAL A 45 -5.85 -0.20 -2.27
C VAL A 45 -4.42 -0.73 -2.33
N PRO A 46 -3.64 -0.66 -1.24
CA PRO A 46 -2.30 -1.22 -1.22
C PRO A 46 -2.34 -2.74 -1.13
N ARG A 47 -1.33 -3.43 -1.67
CA ARG A 47 -1.26 -4.90 -1.76
C ARG A 47 -1.56 -5.60 -0.43
N ARG A 48 -0.98 -5.12 0.68
CA ARG A 48 -1.20 -5.69 2.02
C ARG A 48 -2.67 -5.79 2.44
N VAL A 49 -3.52 -4.85 1.99
CA VAL A 49 -4.95 -4.87 2.31
C VAL A 49 -5.65 -5.92 1.46
N VAL A 50 -5.29 -6.03 0.17
CA VAL A 50 -5.80 -7.08 -0.71
C VAL A 50 -5.44 -8.46 -0.16
N ASP A 51 -4.18 -8.66 0.25
CA ASP A 51 -3.70 -9.94 0.78
C ASP A 51 -4.44 -10.32 2.08
N ALA A 52 -4.65 -9.36 2.98
CA ALA A 52 -5.40 -9.60 4.22
C ALA A 52 -6.86 -9.96 3.94
N MET A 53 -7.52 -9.25 3.01
CA MET A 53 -8.90 -9.55 2.62
C MET A 53 -9.02 -10.90 1.92
N ALA A 54 -8.07 -11.24 1.03
CA ALA A 54 -8.03 -12.54 0.39
C ALA A 54 -7.83 -13.66 1.42
N GLY A 55 -6.93 -13.46 2.39
CA GLY A 55 -6.73 -14.39 3.50
C GLY A 55 -8.01 -14.63 4.29
N TYR A 56 -8.70 -13.54 4.68
CA TYR A 56 -10.00 -13.63 5.35
C TYR A 56 -11.03 -14.44 4.56
N LEU A 57 -11.21 -14.11 3.28
CA LEU A 57 -12.24 -14.73 2.45
C LEU A 57 -11.98 -16.22 2.13
N PHE A 58 -10.72 -16.61 1.96
CA PHE A 58 -10.39 -17.98 1.55
C PHE A 58 -10.05 -18.92 2.71
N HIS A 59 -9.66 -18.39 3.89
CA HIS A 59 -9.09 -19.20 4.96
C HIS A 59 -9.79 -19.03 6.31
N HIS A 60 -10.80 -18.18 6.40
CA HIS A 60 -11.59 -17.96 7.62
C HIS A 60 -13.09 -18.09 7.35
N ASN A 61 -13.90 -18.11 8.41
CA ASN A 61 -15.35 -18.19 8.25
C ASN A 61 -15.93 -16.84 7.78
N ALA A 62 -16.01 -16.69 6.46
CA ALA A 62 -16.55 -15.53 5.78
C ALA A 62 -17.96 -15.80 5.19
N ASN A 63 -18.78 -16.62 5.87
CA ASN A 63 -20.17 -16.96 5.52
C ASN A 63 -21.11 -16.77 6.71
#